data_AF-A0A537YJF1-F1
#
_entry.id   AF-A0A537YJF1-F1
#
_cell.length_a   1.000
_cell.length_b   1.000
_cell.length_c   1.000
_cell.angle_alpha   90.00
_cell.angle_beta   90.00
_cell.angle_gamma   90.00
#
_symmetry.space_group_name_H-M   'P 1'
#
loop_
_entity.id
_entity.type
_entity.pdbx_description
1 polymer ?
#
loop_
_entity_poly.entity_id
_entity_poly.type
_entity_poly.pdbx_seq_one_letter_code
_entity_poly.pdbx_strand_id
1 'polypeptide(L)' 'MNAELQSLGRRLVGRWTTEATHPALPGTVLSGSSQVEWLEGERFLIHRIQYHHPDIPASS' A
#
# COMPACT_ATOMS: atom_id res chain seq x y z
N MET A 1 -2.82 21.88 11.35
CA MET A 1 -2.50 20.77 10.42
C MET A 1 -0.99 20.71 10.28
N ASN A 2 -0.35 19.54 10.44
CA ASN A 2 1.11 19.43 10.34
C ASN A 2 1.55 19.43 8.87
N ALA A 3 2.29 20.46 8.44
CA ALA A 3 2.69 20.66 7.05
C ALA A 3 3.62 19.56 6.51
N GLU A 4 4.46 18.99 7.37
CA GLU A 4 5.36 17.89 6.99
C GLU A 4 4.58 16.61 6.68
N LEU A 5 3.54 16.31 7.46
CA LEU A 5 2.67 15.18 7.21
C LEU A 5 1.91 15.32 5.88
N GLN A 6 1.48 16.53 5.53
CA GLN A 6 0.84 16.81 4.25
C GLN A 6 1.80 16.66 3.07
N SER A 7 3.01 17.20 3.21
CA SER A 7 4.07 17.05 2.22
C SER A 7 4.40 15.58 1.96
N LEU A 8 4.55 14.79 3.03
CA LEU A 8 4.79 13.35 2.93
C LEU A 8 3.63 12.62 2.25
N GLY A 9 2.40 12.85 2.70
CA GLY A 9 1.24 12.17 2.13
C GLY A 9 1.05 12.44 0.64
N ARG A 10 1.29 13.67 0.18
CA ARG A 10 1.24 14.00 -1.27
C ARG A 10 2.27 13.27 -2.10
N ARG A 11 3.40 12.86 -1.52
CA ARG A 11 4.42 12.04 -2.21
C ARG A 11 4.05 10.56 -2.22
N LEU A 12 3.25 10.11 -1.27
CA LEU A 12 2.83 8.70 -1.16
C LEU A 12 1.57 8.41 -1.98
N VAL A 13 0.68 9.39 -2.16
CA VAL A 13 -0.56 9.23 -2.93
C VAL A 13 -0.24 8.84 -4.36
N GLY A 14 -0.85 7.75 -4.81
CA GLY A 14 -0.60 7.16 -6.12
C GLY A 14 -0.82 5.66 -6.16
N ARG A 15 -0.47 5.07 -7.31
CA ARG A 15 -0.43 3.62 -7.51
C ARG A 15 1.02 3.17 -7.52
N TRP A 16 1.26 2.03 -6.88
CA TRP A 16 2.58 1.45 -6.72
C TRP A 16 2.57 0.00 -7.16
N THR A 17 3.65 -0.45 -7.76
CA THR A 17 4.02 -1.86 -7.84
C THR A 17 4.85 -2.21 -6.61
N THR A 18 4.58 -3.35 -5.98
CA THR A 18 5.21 -3.73 -4.72
C THR A 18 5.81 -5.13 -4.79
N GLU A 19 6.92 -5.32 -4.08
CA GLU A 19 7.46 -6.65 -3.76
C GLU A 19 7.54 -6.77 -2.23
N ALA A 20 7.18 -7.95 -1.70
CA ALA A 20 7.18 -8.23 -0.27
C ALA A 20 7.69 -9.65 0.02
N THR A 21 8.18 -9.86 1.22
CA THR A 21 8.44 -11.19 1.77
C THR A 21 7.50 -11.43 2.96
N HIS A 22 7.14 -12.69 3.21
CA HIS A 22 6.26 -13.04 4.32
C HIS A 22 6.88 -14.17 5.16
N PRO A 23 6.95 -14.05 6.50
CA PRO A 23 7.58 -15.07 7.34
C PRO A 23 6.97 -16.48 7.20
N ALA A 24 5.66 -16.57 6.94
CA ALA A 24 4.99 -17.86 6.71
C ALA A 24 5.18 -18.42 5.29
N LEU A 25 5.83 -17.66 4.38
CA LEU A 25 6.21 -18.11 3.03
C LEU A 25 7.72 -17.87 2.82
N PRO A 26 8.59 -18.63 3.53
CA PRO A 26 10.03 -18.41 3.45
C PRO A 26 10.56 -18.60 2.04
N GLY A 27 11.40 -17.67 1.57
CA GLY A 27 12.01 -17.72 0.24
C GLY A 27 11.11 -17.27 -0.90
N THR A 28 9.83 -16.96 -0.64
CA THR A 28 8.91 -16.45 -1.66
C THR A 28 8.91 -14.92 -1.68
N VAL A 29 9.09 -14.34 -2.88
CA VAL A 29 8.81 -12.93 -3.14
C VAL A 29 7.37 -12.81 -3.65
N LEU A 30 6.57 -12.03 -2.93
CA LEU A 30 5.19 -11.70 -3.28
C LEU A 30 5.19 -10.41 -4.08
N SER A 31 4.89 -10.49 -5.37
CA SER A 31 4.59 -9.32 -6.19
C SER A 31 3.18 -8.82 -5.90
N GLY A 32 2.94 -7.53 -6.11
CA GLY A 32 1.67 -6.91 -5.78
C GLY A 32 1.53 -5.51 -6.35
N SER A 33 0.42 -4.90 -6.02
CA SER A 33 0.21 -3.48 -6.21
C SER A 33 -0.40 -2.84 -4.97
N SER A 34 -0.22 -1.54 -4.84
CA SER A 34 -0.89 -0.77 -3.81
C SER A 34 -1.42 0.55 -4.35
N GLN A 35 -2.44 1.07 -3.67
CA GLN A 35 -3.03 2.37 -3.94
C GLN A 35 -3.11 3.15 -2.63
N VAL A 36 -2.58 4.37 -2.66
CA VAL A 36 -2.59 5.31 -1.53
C VAL A 36 -3.41 6.54 -1.93
N GLU A 37 -4.39 6.91 -1.11
CA GLU A 37 -5.33 7.99 -1.40
C GLU A 37 -5.60 8.84 -0.17
N TRP A 38 -5.89 10.13 -0.38
CA TRP A 38 -6.40 11.00 0.66
C TRP A 38 -7.86 10.72 0.96
N LEU A 39 -8.21 10.79 2.24
CA LEU A 39 -9.57 10.78 2.75
C LEU A 39 -9.83 12.04 3.59
N GLU A 40 -11.08 12.49 3.58
CA GLU A 40 -11.58 13.53 4.49
C GLU A 40 -10.80 14.86 4.37
N GLY A 41 -10.57 15.35 3.15
CA GLY A 41 -9.85 16.61 2.93
C GLY A 41 -8.39 16.57 3.42
N GLU A 42 -7.66 15.54 3.01
CA GLU A 42 -6.26 15.29 3.37
C GLU A 42 -6.00 15.08 4.88
N ARG A 43 -6.97 14.57 5.64
CA ARG A 43 -6.77 14.26 7.08
C ARG A 43 -6.20 12.86 7.30
N PHE A 44 -6.59 11.92 6.46
CA PHE A 44 -6.22 10.52 6.56
C PHE A 44 -5.72 10.00 5.21
N LEU A 45 -4.82 9.02 5.25
CA LEU A 45 -4.46 8.23 4.08
C LEU A 45 -5.14 6.87 4.16
N ILE A 46 -5.73 6.43 3.05
CA ILE A 46 -6.11 5.04 2.86
C ILE A 46 -5.02 4.37 2.05
N HIS A 47 -4.51 3.24 2.53
CA HIS A 47 -3.56 2.40 1.82
C HIS A 47 -4.20 1.03 1.58
N ARG A 48 -4.37 0.67 0.32
CA ARG A 48 -4.89 -0.63 -0.10
C ARG A 48 -3.77 -1.41 -0.78
N ILE A 49 -3.57 -2.65 -0.37
CA ILE A 49 -2.54 -3.55 -0.91
C ILE A 49 -3.24 -4.78 -1.48
N GLN A 50 -2.74 -5.24 -2.62
CA GLN A 50 -3.14 -6.48 -3.26
C GLN A 50 -1.88 -7.28 -3.60
N TYR A 51 -1.84 -8.54 -3.16
CA TYR A 51 -0.79 -9.48 -3.53
C TYR A 51 -1.23 -10.31 -4.73
N HIS A 52 -0.33 -10.54 -5.68
CA HIS A 52 -0.54 -11.40 -6.84
C HIS A 52 -0.01 -12.81 -6.55
N HIS A 53 -0.64 -13.50 -5.60
CA HIS A 53 -0.25 -14.85 -5.22
C HIS A 53 -1.48 -15.77 -5.16
N PRO A 54 -1.45 -16.97 -5.77
CA PRO A 54 -2.63 -17.85 -5.86
C PRO A 54 -3.17 -18.26 -4.48
N ASP A 55 -2.28 -18.42 -3.50
CA ASP A 55 -2.66 -18.86 -2.14
C ASP A 55 -3.03 -17.70 -1.20
N ILE A 56 -2.88 -16.45 -1.64
CA ILE A 56 -3.27 -15.28 -0.85
C ILE A 56 -4.55 -14.73 -1.48
N PRO A 57 -5.70 -14.79 -0.78
CA PRO A 57 -6.93 -14.27 -1.34
C PRO A 57 -6.79 -12.78 -1.64
N ALA A 58 -7.29 -12.37 -2.81
CA ALA A 58 -7.39 -10.96 -3.12
C ALA A 58 -8.28 -10.28 -2.06
N SER A 59 -7.79 -9.19 -1.50
CA SER A 59 -8.60 -8.31 -0.67
C SER A 59 -9.75 -7.75 -1.52
N SER A 60 -10.98 -8.06 -1.13
CA SER A 60 -12.23 -7.53 -1.71
C SER A 60 -12.36 -6.03 -1.52
#